data_AF-A0A9D7WYT5-F1
#
_entry.id   AF-A0A9D7WYT5-F1
#
_cell.length_a   1.000
_cell.length_b   1.000
_cell.length_c   1.000
_cell.angle_alpha   90.00
_cell.angle_beta   90.00
_cell.angle_gamma   90.00
#
_symmetry.space_group_name_H-M   'P 1'
#
loop_
_entity.id
_entity.type
_entity.pdbx_description
1 polymer ?
#
loop_
_entity_poly.entity_id
_entity_poly.type
_entity_poly.pdbx_seq_one_letter_code
_entity_poly.pdbx_strand_id
1 'polypeptide(L)'
;MGTTNTKPKVLMVEDTISLARTYQEYLREEPIDLVHSETGKQALEVLDSASPEVVLLDLVLPDMDGLEILKHIHDNKMNVEVVVMTAHGSVNVAVEAMRLGAFDFVIKPFNAERLRVTLNNALKHHYLTNIVETYKDTGREEYFGFIGSSLPMQAVYRIIDSAAHSKATVFITGESGTGKEVCAEAIHKRSNRADQPFIAINCGAIPRDLMESEIFGHVKGSFTGAVNDRDGAAQRANGGTLFLDEICEMDLDLQTKLLRFIQTGTFQKVGGSAIETVDIRFVCATNRDPDVEVAEGRFREDLFYRLHVIPMAMPPLRDRGDDVLAIANHFLGVYSHEEGKSFLRFSPRAEAVFNSYTWPGNIRQLQNAVRNIVVLNDGEDVESGMLPAPLNELVENIVETVVEGGKDRKPTAKGSVESLIAQTEESIRPLEEVEREIIEQAIRLCDDNVPKAAARLGVSASTLYRKRSAWDQS
;
A
#
# COMPACT_ATOMS: atom_id res chain seq x y z
N MET A 1 0.23 1.13 24.13
CA MET A 1 -0.58 0.11 24.84
C MET A 1 -0.07 -1.25 24.41
N GLY A 2 0.06 -2.18 25.36
CA GLY A 2 0.80 -3.43 25.18
C GLY A 2 0.22 -4.34 24.10
N THR A 3 1.10 -5.07 23.43
CA THR A 3 0.77 -6.24 22.63
C THR A 3 0.10 -7.28 23.54
N THR A 4 -1.22 -7.30 23.57
CA THR A 4 -1.93 -8.47 24.10
C THR A 4 -1.73 -9.59 23.10
N ASN A 5 -0.94 -10.58 23.50
CA ASN A 5 -0.73 -11.84 22.80
C ASN A 5 -2.00 -12.69 22.90
N THR A 6 -3.12 -12.20 22.35
CA THR A 6 -4.41 -12.89 22.34
C THR A 6 -4.47 -13.72 21.07
N LYS A 7 -4.50 -15.05 21.23
CA LYS A 7 -4.70 -15.97 20.12
C LYS A 7 -6.06 -15.71 19.45
N PRO A 8 -6.16 -15.74 18.11
CA PRO A 8 -7.43 -15.57 17.44
C PRO A 8 -8.47 -16.58 17.89
N LYS A 9 -9.67 -16.11 18.22
CA LYS A 9 -10.76 -17.00 18.64
C LYS A 9 -11.47 -17.59 17.45
N VAL A 10 -11.55 -18.91 17.40
CA VAL A 10 -12.21 -19.67 16.33
C VAL A 10 -13.32 -20.52 16.94
N LEU A 11 -14.53 -20.42 16.39
CA LEU A 11 -15.66 -21.28 16.77
C LEU A 11 -15.82 -22.38 15.74
N MET A 12 -15.82 -23.64 16.15
CA MET A 12 -16.15 -24.80 15.32
C MET A 12 -17.51 -25.36 15.72
N VAL A 13 -18.41 -25.50 14.75
CA VAL A 13 -19.76 -26.04 14.92
C VAL A 13 -19.86 -27.35 14.15
N GLU A 14 -19.85 -28.46 14.86
CA GLU A 14 -19.79 -29.82 14.31
C GLU A 14 -20.43 -30.80 15.31
N ASP A 15 -21.50 -31.48 14.90
CA ASP A 15 -22.24 -32.43 15.75
C ASP A 15 -21.55 -33.80 15.84
N THR A 16 -20.82 -34.18 14.79
CA THR A 16 -20.14 -35.48 14.72
C THR A 16 -18.82 -35.43 15.49
N ILE A 17 -18.85 -35.90 16.74
CA ILE A 17 -17.71 -35.87 17.68
C ILE A 17 -16.39 -36.42 17.10
N SER A 18 -16.46 -37.47 16.28
CA SER A 18 -15.27 -38.06 15.65
C SER A 18 -14.63 -37.12 14.60
N LEU A 19 -15.46 -36.40 13.82
CA LEU A 19 -14.99 -35.40 12.87
C LEU A 19 -14.46 -34.15 13.59
N ALA A 20 -15.19 -33.67 14.60
CA ALA A 20 -14.76 -32.54 15.42
C ALA A 20 -13.36 -32.78 16.02
N ARG A 21 -13.12 -33.97 16.60
CA ARG A 21 -11.79 -34.34 17.12
C ARG A 21 -10.71 -34.38 16.04
N THR A 22 -11.07 -34.85 14.84
CA THR A 22 -10.13 -34.89 13.70
C THR A 22 -9.76 -33.48 13.26
N TYR A 23 -10.72 -32.55 13.20
CA TYR A 23 -10.46 -31.16 12.83
C TYR A 23 -9.70 -30.40 13.91
N GLN A 24 -10.00 -30.66 15.19
CA GLN A 24 -9.19 -30.18 16.32
C GLN A 24 -7.74 -30.64 16.23
N GLU A 25 -7.49 -31.91 15.84
CA GLU A 25 -6.15 -32.43 15.59
C GLU A 25 -5.47 -31.69 14.43
N TYR A 26 -6.19 -31.48 13.32
CA TYR A 26 -5.67 -30.73 12.18
C TYR A 26 -5.24 -29.32 12.57
N LEU A 27 -5.96 -28.66 13.47
CA LEU A 27 -5.70 -27.27 13.87
C LEU A 27 -4.81 -27.11 15.11
N ARG A 28 -4.31 -28.20 15.71
CA ARG A 28 -3.55 -28.16 16.98
C ARG A 28 -2.30 -27.27 16.94
N GLU A 29 -1.62 -27.24 15.80
CA GLU A 29 -0.38 -26.47 15.61
C GLU A 29 -0.63 -25.00 15.27
N GLU A 30 -1.88 -24.62 14.96
CA GLU A 30 -2.23 -23.24 14.66
C GLU A 30 -2.29 -22.42 15.96
N PRO A 31 -1.81 -21.17 15.97
CA PRO A 31 -1.77 -20.33 17.17
C PRO A 31 -3.16 -19.72 17.51
N ILE A 32 -4.22 -20.53 17.52
CA ILE A 32 -5.61 -20.13 17.72
C ILE A 32 -6.16 -20.57 19.08
N ASP A 33 -7.26 -19.94 19.51
CA ASP A 33 -8.11 -20.37 20.63
C ASP A 33 -9.40 -20.98 20.07
N LEU A 34 -9.47 -22.31 20.02
CA LEU A 34 -10.54 -23.05 19.36
C LEU A 34 -11.64 -23.46 20.36
N VAL A 35 -12.85 -22.97 20.14
CA VAL A 35 -14.07 -23.35 20.87
C VAL A 35 -14.90 -24.29 19.99
N HIS A 36 -15.42 -25.38 20.54
CA HIS A 36 -16.26 -26.34 19.81
C HIS A 36 -17.69 -26.33 20.36
N SER A 37 -18.67 -26.36 19.46
CA SER A 37 -20.11 -26.50 19.73
C SER A 37 -20.67 -27.67 18.93
N GLU A 38 -21.54 -28.47 19.57
CA GLU A 38 -22.14 -29.66 18.96
C GLU A 38 -23.53 -29.38 18.36
N THR A 39 -24.11 -28.21 18.66
CA THR A 39 -25.46 -27.82 18.23
C THR A 39 -25.50 -26.37 17.79
N GLY A 40 -26.46 -26.03 16.95
CA GLY A 40 -26.64 -24.66 16.46
C GLY A 40 -27.01 -23.69 17.59
N LYS A 41 -27.83 -24.12 18.56
CA LYS A 41 -28.14 -23.30 19.74
C LYS A 41 -26.90 -22.92 20.56
N GLN A 42 -25.99 -23.86 20.80
CA GLN A 42 -24.73 -23.57 21.50
C GLN A 42 -23.86 -22.59 20.69
N ALA A 43 -23.82 -22.75 19.37
CA ALA A 43 -23.06 -21.84 18.50
C ALA A 43 -23.58 -20.39 18.60
N LEU A 44 -24.90 -20.20 18.60
CA LEU A 44 -25.53 -18.88 18.78
C LEU A 44 -25.19 -18.27 20.15
N GLU A 45 -25.23 -19.05 21.24
CA GLU A 45 -24.83 -18.58 22.57
C GLU A 45 -23.36 -18.11 22.62
N VAL A 46 -22.46 -18.81 21.92
CA VAL A 46 -21.04 -18.43 21.83
C VAL A 46 -20.85 -17.19 20.96
N LEU A 47 -21.57 -17.07 19.85
CA LEU A 47 -21.54 -15.88 18.98
C LEU A 47 -21.96 -14.62 19.75
N ASP A 48 -23.00 -14.72 20.58
CA ASP A 48 -23.51 -13.61 21.39
C ASP A 48 -22.58 -13.23 22.56
N SER A 49 -21.80 -14.16 23.09
CA SER A 49 -21.02 -13.97 24.33
C SER A 49 -19.51 -13.81 24.15
N ALA A 50 -18.92 -14.36 23.08
CA ALA A 50 -17.46 -14.51 22.96
C ALA A 50 -16.82 -13.87 21.74
N SER A 51 -17.63 -13.32 20.80
CA SER A 51 -17.22 -12.64 19.55
C SER A 51 -16.03 -13.33 18.85
N PRO A 52 -16.23 -14.53 18.27
CA PRO A 52 -15.18 -15.21 17.51
C PRO A 52 -14.79 -14.41 16.26
N GLU A 53 -13.55 -14.59 15.79
CA GLU A 53 -13.00 -13.97 14.57
C GLU A 53 -13.34 -14.79 13.33
N VAL A 54 -13.37 -16.13 13.47
CA VAL A 54 -13.77 -17.06 12.42
C VAL A 54 -14.72 -18.13 12.98
N VAL A 55 -15.72 -18.51 12.19
CA VAL A 55 -16.60 -19.66 12.45
C VAL A 55 -16.37 -20.73 11.38
N LEU A 56 -16.08 -21.95 11.80
CA LEU A 56 -16.10 -23.17 10.98
C LEU A 56 -17.45 -23.85 11.20
N LEU A 57 -18.33 -23.83 10.20
CA LEU A 57 -19.75 -24.15 10.36
C LEU A 57 -20.17 -25.36 9.53
N ASP A 58 -20.65 -26.43 10.17
CA ASP A 58 -21.44 -27.45 9.47
C ASP A 58 -22.85 -26.92 9.15
N LEU A 59 -23.34 -27.26 7.96
CA LEU A 59 -24.71 -26.94 7.54
C LEU A 59 -25.74 -27.92 8.10
N VAL A 60 -25.34 -29.17 8.35
CA VAL A 60 -26.25 -30.19 8.86
C VAL A 60 -26.03 -30.33 10.36
N LEU A 61 -26.88 -29.68 11.15
CA LEU A 61 -26.85 -29.76 12.61
C LEU A 61 -28.12 -30.48 13.11
N PRO A 62 -28.08 -31.10 14.30
CA PRO A 62 -29.19 -31.90 14.81
C PRO A 62 -30.43 -31.06 15.19
N ASP A 63 -30.27 -29.77 15.43
CA ASP A 63 -31.30 -28.89 15.98
C ASP A 63 -31.74 -27.73 15.07
N MET A 64 -30.96 -27.38 14.04
CA MET A 64 -31.29 -26.36 13.02
C MET A 64 -30.44 -26.53 11.76
N ASP A 65 -30.78 -25.80 10.69
CA ASP A 65 -29.93 -25.71 9.50
C ASP A 65 -28.81 -24.68 9.75
N GLY A 66 -27.55 -25.01 9.43
CA GLY A 66 -26.44 -24.09 9.59
C GLY A 66 -26.58 -22.81 8.74
N LEU A 67 -27.34 -22.83 7.64
CA LEU A 67 -27.69 -21.61 6.90
C LEU A 67 -28.45 -20.59 7.77
N GLU A 68 -29.22 -21.04 8.77
CA GLU A 68 -29.91 -20.15 9.70
C GLU A 68 -28.92 -19.39 10.61
N ILE A 69 -27.81 -20.04 11.00
CA ILE A 69 -26.74 -19.42 11.78
C ILE A 69 -25.99 -18.39 10.92
N LEU A 70 -25.68 -18.75 9.67
CA LEU A 70 -25.04 -17.83 8.74
C LEU A 70 -25.91 -16.60 8.45
N LYS A 71 -27.23 -16.81 8.30
CA LYS A 71 -28.20 -15.72 8.14
C LYS A 71 -28.26 -14.84 9.40
N HIS A 72 -28.23 -15.42 10.58
CA HIS A 72 -28.19 -14.66 11.84
C HIS A 72 -26.94 -13.76 11.93
N ILE A 73 -25.77 -14.30 11.57
CA ILE A 73 -24.52 -13.54 11.49
C ILE A 73 -24.65 -12.36 10.51
N HIS A 74 -25.21 -12.62 9.33
CA HIS A 74 -25.44 -11.61 8.28
C HIS A 74 -26.43 -10.51 8.72
N ASP A 75 -27.60 -10.89 9.21
CA ASP A 75 -28.68 -9.98 9.58
C ASP A 75 -28.27 -9.07 10.76
N ASN A 76 -27.46 -9.58 11.70
CA ASN A 76 -26.92 -8.83 12.82
C ASN A 76 -25.62 -8.08 12.51
N LYS A 77 -25.11 -8.18 11.27
CA LYS A 77 -23.85 -7.55 10.82
C LYS A 77 -22.68 -7.84 11.76
N MET A 78 -22.58 -9.09 12.22
CA MET A 78 -21.49 -9.49 13.09
C MET A 78 -20.17 -9.47 12.31
N ASN A 79 -19.13 -8.89 12.90
CA ASN A 79 -17.81 -8.80 12.30
C ASN A 79 -17.02 -10.10 12.53
N VAL A 80 -17.38 -11.14 11.78
CA VAL A 80 -16.83 -12.50 11.86
C VAL A 80 -16.84 -13.14 10.48
N GLU A 81 -15.78 -13.88 10.15
CA GLU A 81 -15.71 -14.62 8.88
C GLU A 81 -16.26 -16.04 9.05
N VAL A 82 -17.08 -16.51 8.11
CA VAL A 82 -17.67 -17.85 8.19
C VAL A 82 -17.14 -18.75 7.08
N VAL A 83 -16.56 -19.88 7.46
CA VAL A 83 -16.16 -20.96 6.57
C VAL A 83 -17.14 -22.12 6.72
N VAL A 84 -17.84 -22.45 5.64
CA VAL A 84 -18.84 -23.53 5.65
C VAL A 84 -18.18 -24.89 5.37
N MET A 85 -18.48 -25.90 6.18
CA MET A 85 -17.99 -27.27 6.05
C MET A 85 -19.15 -28.24 5.78
N THR A 86 -19.35 -28.70 4.55
CA THR A 86 -20.53 -29.53 4.22
C THR A 86 -20.18 -30.82 3.49
N ALA A 87 -20.92 -31.90 3.77
CA ALA A 87 -20.87 -33.13 2.98
C ALA A 87 -21.69 -33.04 1.67
N HIS A 88 -22.62 -32.08 1.58
CA HIS A 88 -23.47 -31.88 0.41
C HIS A 88 -22.86 -30.84 -0.52
N GLY A 89 -21.97 -31.30 -1.41
CA GLY A 89 -21.33 -30.50 -2.45
C GLY A 89 -22.24 -30.07 -3.62
N SER A 90 -23.53 -29.80 -3.36
CA SER A 90 -24.37 -29.22 -4.42
C SER A 90 -23.97 -27.77 -4.66
N VAL A 91 -23.73 -27.40 -5.92
CA VAL A 91 -23.37 -26.03 -6.31
C VAL A 91 -24.36 -25.01 -5.75
N ASN A 92 -25.64 -25.37 -5.66
CA ASN A 92 -26.71 -24.50 -5.16
C ASN A 92 -26.51 -24.08 -3.70
N VAL A 93 -26.18 -25.04 -2.82
CA VAL A 93 -25.97 -24.76 -1.38
C VAL A 93 -24.70 -23.94 -1.15
N ALA A 94 -23.63 -24.20 -1.89
CA ALA A 94 -22.42 -23.37 -1.84
C ALA A 94 -22.70 -21.93 -2.31
N VAL A 95 -23.44 -21.76 -3.41
CA VAL A 95 -23.84 -20.44 -3.91
C VAL A 95 -24.72 -19.70 -2.90
N GLU A 96 -25.63 -20.39 -2.23
CA GLU A 96 -26.49 -19.81 -1.19
C GLU A 96 -25.69 -19.37 0.04
N ALA A 97 -24.76 -20.19 0.52
CA ALA A 97 -23.86 -19.81 1.60
C ALA A 97 -23.02 -18.57 1.24
N MET A 98 -22.44 -18.51 0.04
CA MET A 98 -21.68 -17.33 -0.41
C MET A 98 -22.57 -16.09 -0.52
N ARG A 99 -23.83 -16.22 -0.96
CA ARG A 99 -24.79 -15.10 -1.00
C ARG A 99 -25.14 -14.55 0.38
N LEU A 100 -25.18 -15.41 1.39
CA LEU A 100 -25.41 -15.03 2.78
C LEU A 100 -24.12 -14.52 3.47
N GLY A 101 -23.01 -14.40 2.74
CA GLY A 101 -21.77 -13.79 3.23
C GLY A 101 -20.77 -14.77 3.84
N ALA A 102 -20.85 -16.07 3.52
CA ALA A 102 -19.73 -16.97 3.83
C ALA A 102 -18.45 -16.53 3.10
N PHE A 103 -17.33 -16.61 3.79
CA PHE A 103 -16.01 -16.27 3.27
C PHE A 103 -15.51 -17.32 2.27
N ASP A 104 -15.62 -18.59 2.64
CA ASP A 104 -15.22 -19.75 1.83
C ASP A 104 -16.05 -20.97 2.24
N PHE A 105 -15.98 -22.04 1.45
CA PHE A 105 -16.57 -23.32 1.79
C PHE A 105 -15.61 -24.49 1.51
N VAL A 106 -15.76 -25.56 2.28
CA VAL A 106 -14.98 -26.78 2.18
C VAL A 106 -15.91 -27.98 2.14
N ILE A 107 -15.76 -28.83 1.11
CA ILE A 107 -16.53 -30.05 0.95
C ILE A 107 -15.87 -31.19 1.73
N LYS A 108 -16.64 -31.86 2.60
CA LYS A 108 -16.21 -33.05 3.33
C LYS A 108 -16.19 -34.28 2.39
N PRO A 109 -15.18 -35.16 2.45
CA PRO A 109 -14.01 -35.13 3.34
C PRO A 109 -12.87 -34.25 2.78
N PHE A 110 -12.13 -33.58 3.67
CA PHE A 110 -10.97 -32.75 3.35
C PHE A 110 -9.76 -33.12 4.23
N ASN A 111 -8.56 -32.75 3.78
CA ASN A 111 -7.31 -32.98 4.51
C ASN A 111 -6.95 -31.80 5.44
N ALA A 112 -5.95 -31.99 6.29
CA ALA A 112 -5.49 -30.97 7.25
C ALA A 112 -5.03 -29.68 6.56
N GLU A 113 -4.28 -29.81 5.46
CA GLU A 113 -3.75 -28.66 4.71
C GLU A 113 -4.88 -27.76 4.19
N ARG A 114 -5.93 -28.34 3.60
CA ARG A 114 -7.08 -27.59 3.09
C ARG A 114 -7.76 -26.79 4.19
N LEU A 115 -7.99 -27.41 5.37
CA LEU A 115 -8.62 -26.72 6.49
C LEU A 115 -7.73 -25.59 7.04
N ARG A 116 -6.43 -25.85 7.21
CA ARG A 116 -5.45 -24.85 7.68
C ARG A 116 -5.35 -23.65 6.74
N VAL A 117 -5.28 -23.90 5.42
CA VAL A 117 -5.19 -22.83 4.42
C VAL A 117 -6.45 -21.98 4.41
N THR A 118 -7.63 -22.60 4.40
CA THR A 118 -8.90 -21.86 4.41
C THR A 118 -9.07 -21.06 5.71
N LEU A 119 -8.74 -21.63 6.87
CA LEU A 119 -8.78 -20.92 8.15
C LEU A 119 -7.82 -19.73 8.18
N ASN A 120 -6.57 -19.92 7.76
CA ASN A 120 -5.57 -18.86 7.74
C ASN A 120 -5.94 -17.72 6.77
N ASN A 121 -6.55 -18.05 5.63
CA ASN A 121 -7.09 -17.04 4.72
C ASN A 121 -8.23 -16.26 5.34
N ALA A 122 -9.16 -16.92 6.04
CA ALA A 122 -10.27 -16.27 6.74
C ALA A 122 -9.76 -15.35 7.86
N LEU A 123 -8.85 -15.83 8.71
CA LEU A 123 -8.21 -15.02 9.75
C LEU A 123 -7.47 -13.80 9.19
N LYS A 124 -6.71 -13.99 8.11
CA LYS A 124 -6.02 -12.90 7.42
C LYS A 124 -7.00 -11.88 6.85
N HIS A 125 -8.11 -12.34 6.26
CA HIS A 125 -9.15 -11.46 5.74
C HIS A 125 -9.81 -10.66 6.88
N HIS A 126 -10.22 -11.32 7.96
CA HIS A 126 -10.79 -10.67 9.15
C HIS A 126 -9.86 -9.59 9.71
N TYR A 127 -8.57 -9.91 9.84
CA TYR A 127 -7.55 -8.95 10.29
C TYR A 127 -7.44 -7.75 9.35
N LEU A 128 -7.40 -7.97 8.03
CA LEU A 128 -7.33 -6.90 7.03
C LEU A 128 -8.60 -6.04 7.01
N THR A 129 -9.78 -6.64 7.12
CA THR A 129 -11.07 -5.93 7.16
C THR A 129 -11.19 -5.09 8.43
N ASN A 130 -10.81 -5.64 9.59
CA ASN A 130 -10.77 -4.89 10.85
C ASN A 130 -9.78 -3.73 10.84
N ILE A 131 -8.63 -3.96 10.20
CA ILE A 131 -7.66 -2.92 9.91
C ILE A 131 -8.33 -1.80 9.11
N VAL A 132 -9.03 -2.10 8.01
CA VAL A 132 -9.77 -1.14 7.16
C VAL A 132 -10.87 -0.41 7.92
N GLU A 133 -11.66 -1.10 8.76
CA GLU A 133 -12.73 -0.46 9.55
C GLU A 133 -12.16 0.43 10.66
N THR A 134 -11.12 0.00 11.35
CA THR A 134 -10.37 0.85 12.31
C THR A 134 -9.73 2.06 11.60
N TYR A 135 -9.32 1.91 10.34
CA TYR A 135 -8.73 2.99 9.55
C TYR A 135 -9.74 4.02 9.04
N LYS A 136 -11.01 3.63 8.82
CA LYS A 136 -12.06 4.57 8.40
C LYS A 136 -12.42 5.56 9.51
N ASP A 137 -12.32 5.15 10.78
CA ASP A 137 -12.72 5.97 11.93
C ASP A 137 -11.64 6.97 12.41
N THR A 138 -10.43 6.95 11.82
CA THR A 138 -9.34 7.85 12.17
C THR A 138 -8.89 8.75 11.03
N GLY A 139 -9.72 8.99 10.00
CA GLY A 139 -9.36 9.75 8.80
C GLY A 139 -8.80 11.14 9.09
N ARG A 140 -7.51 11.22 9.41
CA ARG A 140 -6.75 12.46 9.55
C ARG A 140 -6.51 12.96 8.13
N GLU A 141 -7.33 13.90 7.66
CA GLU A 141 -7.15 14.54 6.35
C GLU A 141 -5.84 15.33 6.30
N GLU A 142 -5.40 15.86 7.45
CA GLU A 142 -4.10 16.48 7.65
C GLU A 142 -3.35 15.81 8.81
N TYR A 143 -2.08 15.45 8.58
CA TYR A 143 -1.20 14.87 9.60
C TYR A 143 0.22 15.42 9.51
N PHE A 144 0.57 16.38 10.38
CA PHE A 144 1.92 16.98 10.46
C PHE A 144 2.51 17.43 9.09
N GLY A 145 1.67 17.97 8.20
CA GLY A 145 2.07 18.40 6.86
C GLY A 145 1.81 17.38 5.75
N PHE A 146 1.39 16.16 6.08
CA PHE A 146 0.80 15.25 5.10
C PHE A 146 -0.65 15.61 4.81
N ILE A 147 -1.02 15.44 3.54
CA ILE A 147 -2.38 15.51 3.03
C ILE A 147 -2.74 14.13 2.48
N GLY A 148 -3.93 13.66 2.86
CA GLY A 148 -4.48 12.41 2.38
C GLY A 148 -4.85 11.45 3.50
N SER A 149 -5.82 10.59 3.22
CA SER A 149 -6.38 9.64 4.18
C SER A 149 -6.37 8.20 3.67
N SER A 150 -5.69 7.94 2.54
CA SER A 150 -5.57 6.61 1.95
C SER A 150 -5.03 5.56 2.92
N LEU A 151 -5.49 4.31 2.75
CA LEU A 151 -5.08 3.18 3.60
C LEU A 151 -3.54 3.02 3.71
N PRO A 152 -2.76 3.14 2.61
CA PRO A 152 -1.30 3.08 2.71
C PRO A 152 -0.71 4.20 3.57
N MET A 153 -1.25 5.42 3.48
CA MET A 153 -0.80 6.54 4.31
C MET A 153 -1.18 6.38 5.78
N GLN A 154 -2.36 5.83 6.09
CA GLN A 154 -2.72 5.51 7.47
C GLN A 154 -1.74 4.51 8.10
N ALA A 155 -1.26 3.53 7.33
CA ALA A 155 -0.20 2.62 7.81
C ALA A 155 1.09 3.39 8.16
N VAL A 156 1.52 4.33 7.30
CA VAL A 156 2.67 5.20 7.56
C VAL A 156 2.46 6.01 8.85
N TYR A 157 1.30 6.64 9.03
CA TYR A 157 1.00 7.45 10.23
C TYR A 157 1.08 6.66 11.53
N ARG A 158 0.66 5.38 11.53
CA ARG A 158 0.77 4.52 12.71
C ARG A 158 2.20 4.14 13.04
N ILE A 159 3.04 3.92 12.03
CA ILE A 159 4.48 3.70 12.24
C ILE A 159 5.11 4.97 12.80
N ILE A 160 4.74 6.16 12.29
CA ILE A 160 5.20 7.45 12.84
C ILE A 160 4.80 7.57 14.32
N ASP A 161 3.53 7.39 14.66
CA ASP A 161 3.03 7.48 16.04
C ASP A 161 3.76 6.48 16.98
N SER A 162 4.07 5.28 16.49
CA SER A 162 4.78 4.25 17.27
C SER A 162 6.27 4.55 17.42
N ALA A 163 6.92 5.01 16.34
CA ALA A 163 8.35 5.27 16.30
C ALA A 163 8.72 6.59 16.99
N ALA A 164 7.84 7.59 17.00
CA ALA A 164 8.13 8.95 17.45
C ALA A 164 8.67 9.03 18.89
N HIS A 165 8.21 8.17 19.80
CA HIS A 165 8.69 8.17 21.19
C HIS A 165 10.00 7.37 21.42
N SER A 166 10.45 6.60 20.43
CA SER A 166 11.69 5.84 20.49
C SER A 166 12.90 6.69 20.11
N LYS A 167 14.10 6.35 20.63
CA LYS A 167 15.37 6.90 20.13
C LYS A 167 15.93 6.12 18.93
N ALA A 168 15.29 5.01 18.55
CA ALA A 168 15.74 4.19 17.43
C ALA A 168 15.73 4.97 16.11
N THR A 169 16.71 4.65 15.26
CA THR A 169 16.82 5.20 13.91
C THR A 169 15.64 4.77 13.07
N VAL A 170 15.06 5.71 12.32
CA VAL A 170 14.04 5.42 11.31
C VAL A 170 14.69 5.49 9.93
N PHE A 171 14.48 4.44 9.14
CA PHE A 171 14.99 4.28 7.78
C PHE A 171 13.85 4.38 6.79
N ILE A 172 13.78 5.49 6.05
CA ILE A 172 12.66 5.81 5.16
C ILE A 172 13.04 5.45 3.72
N THR A 173 12.29 4.56 3.09
CA THR A 173 12.46 4.24 1.67
C THR A 173 11.27 4.76 0.86
N GLY A 174 11.46 4.89 -0.45
CA GLY A 174 10.39 5.20 -1.38
C GLY A 174 10.86 6.08 -2.52
N GLU A 175 10.10 6.08 -3.61
CA GLU A 175 10.46 6.80 -4.84
C GLU A 175 10.71 8.30 -4.60
N SER A 176 11.35 8.94 -5.58
CA SER A 176 11.54 10.39 -5.52
C SER A 176 10.18 11.10 -5.53
N GLY A 177 10.01 12.07 -4.61
CA GLY A 177 8.79 12.86 -4.52
C GLY A 177 7.61 12.20 -3.78
N THR A 178 7.81 11.11 -3.02
CA THR A 178 6.74 10.49 -2.19
C THR A 178 6.51 11.17 -0.84
N GLY A 179 7.33 12.15 -0.45
CA GLY A 179 7.20 12.88 0.81
C GLY A 179 8.08 12.37 1.96
N LYS A 180 9.26 11.78 1.65
CA LYS A 180 10.20 11.27 2.66
C LYS A 180 10.67 12.34 3.67
N GLU A 181 10.91 13.57 3.21
CA GLU A 181 11.30 14.69 4.07
C GLU A 181 10.16 15.10 5.03
N VAL A 182 8.93 15.25 4.50
CA VAL A 182 7.72 15.50 5.31
C VAL A 182 7.54 14.39 6.36
N CYS A 183 7.86 13.15 5.99
CA CYS A 183 7.84 12.02 6.91
C CYS A 183 8.85 12.18 8.06
N ALA A 184 10.08 12.56 7.75
CA ALA A 184 11.12 12.81 8.76
C ALA A 184 10.73 13.96 9.70
N GLU A 185 10.16 15.04 9.16
CA GLU A 185 9.61 16.13 9.96
C GLU A 185 8.47 15.68 10.87
N ALA A 186 7.53 14.88 10.36
CA ALA A 186 6.41 14.37 11.15
C ALA A 186 6.90 13.51 12.33
N ILE A 187 7.90 12.64 12.09
CA ILE A 187 8.55 11.86 13.15
C ILE A 187 9.15 12.77 14.21
N HIS A 188 9.84 13.85 13.80
CA HIS A 188 10.44 14.80 14.73
C HIS A 188 9.38 15.57 15.53
N LYS A 189 8.40 16.18 14.86
CA LYS A 189 7.30 16.96 15.46
C LYS A 189 6.44 16.12 16.42
N ARG A 190 6.32 14.81 16.19
CA ARG A 190 5.60 13.89 17.07
C ARG A 190 6.44 13.38 18.24
N SER A 191 7.76 13.51 18.18
CA SER A 191 8.69 12.93 19.16
C SER A 191 8.81 13.74 20.45
N ASN A 192 9.50 13.18 21.44
CA ASN A 192 9.89 13.89 22.66
C ASN A 192 10.94 15.01 22.40
N ARG A 193 11.40 15.17 21.15
CA ARG A 193 12.36 16.19 20.71
C ARG A 193 11.72 17.25 19.80
N ALA A 194 10.39 17.36 19.77
CA ALA A 194 9.67 18.27 18.87
C ALA A 194 10.08 19.75 19.01
N ASP A 195 10.46 20.19 20.21
CA ASP A 195 10.92 21.56 20.48
C ASP A 195 12.45 21.73 20.30
N GLN A 196 13.15 20.69 19.86
CA GLN A 196 14.60 20.68 19.64
C GLN A 196 14.94 20.88 18.16
N PRO A 197 16.21 21.13 17.80
CA PRO A 197 16.57 21.34 16.40
C PRO A 197 16.26 20.12 15.51
N PHE A 198 15.65 20.38 14.35
CA PHE A 198 15.59 19.45 13.23
C PHE A 198 16.56 19.94 12.16
N ILE A 199 17.63 19.18 11.92
CA ILE A 199 18.63 19.53 10.90
C ILE A 199 18.53 18.50 9.77
N ALA A 200 18.21 18.95 8.57
CA ALA A 200 18.20 18.14 7.36
C ALA A 200 19.48 18.37 6.55
N ILE A 201 20.08 17.28 6.07
CA ILE A 201 21.13 17.26 5.07
C ILE A 201 20.68 16.39 3.91
N ASN A 202 20.76 16.92 2.69
CA ASN A 202 20.62 16.13 1.47
C ASN A 202 22.00 15.73 0.96
N CYS A 203 22.33 14.44 1.09
CA CYS A 203 23.62 13.89 0.68
C CYS A 203 23.82 13.92 -0.85
N GLY A 204 22.76 13.96 -1.64
CA GLY A 204 22.85 14.09 -3.11
C GLY A 204 23.14 15.51 -3.61
N ALA A 205 22.81 16.54 -2.83
CA ALA A 205 22.94 17.94 -3.23
C ALA A 205 24.29 18.58 -2.88
N ILE A 206 25.05 17.97 -1.96
CA ILE A 206 26.32 18.51 -1.47
C ILE A 206 27.49 17.84 -2.24
N PRO A 207 28.46 18.62 -2.75
CA PRO A 207 29.67 18.05 -3.34
C PRO A 207 30.38 17.09 -2.38
N ARG A 208 30.86 15.95 -2.90
CA ARG A 208 31.42 14.86 -2.08
C ARG A 208 32.57 15.32 -1.18
N ASP A 209 33.41 16.21 -1.68
CA ASP A 209 34.54 16.81 -0.97
C ASP A 209 34.13 17.72 0.20
N LEU A 210 32.91 18.27 0.17
CA LEU A 210 32.38 19.13 1.22
C LEU A 210 31.44 18.40 2.19
N MET A 211 31.00 17.18 1.87
CA MET A 211 30.00 16.46 2.66
C MET A 211 30.46 16.17 4.09
N GLU A 212 31.72 15.75 4.27
CA GLU A 212 32.28 15.52 5.61
C GLU A 212 32.28 16.79 6.45
N SER A 213 32.64 17.91 5.84
CA SER A 213 32.68 19.24 6.46
C SER A 213 31.28 19.75 6.81
N GLU A 214 30.26 19.48 5.99
CA GLU A 214 28.88 19.87 6.30
C GLU A 214 28.26 19.01 7.42
N ILE A 215 28.61 17.71 7.52
CA ILE A 215 28.13 16.85 8.62
C ILE A 215 28.86 17.15 9.93
N PHE A 216 30.19 17.13 9.92
CA PHE A 216 31.01 17.20 11.13
C PHE A 216 31.61 18.57 11.44
N GLY A 217 31.59 19.50 10.49
CA GLY A 217 32.21 20.81 10.64
C GLY A 217 33.72 20.78 10.36
N HIS A 218 34.35 21.94 10.39
CA HIS A 218 35.77 22.08 10.11
C HIS A 218 36.43 23.16 10.95
N VAL A 219 37.73 23.02 11.16
CA VAL A 219 38.58 24.08 11.70
C VAL A 219 39.17 24.93 10.56
N LYS A 220 39.51 26.17 10.87
CA LYS A 220 40.16 27.09 9.95
C LYS A 220 41.43 26.46 9.36
N GLY A 221 41.58 26.57 8.04
CA GLY A 221 42.75 26.07 7.30
C GLY A 221 42.78 24.57 7.03
N SER A 222 41.69 23.85 7.30
CA SER A 222 41.61 22.39 7.05
C SER A 222 41.57 22.01 5.57
N PHE A 223 41.08 22.89 4.70
CA PHE A 223 41.11 22.75 3.24
C PHE A 223 41.12 24.14 2.55
N THR A 224 41.34 24.18 1.24
CA THR A 224 41.33 25.40 0.45
C THR A 224 39.94 26.04 0.47
N GLY A 225 39.80 27.18 1.16
CA GLY A 225 38.51 27.87 1.37
C GLY A 225 38.00 27.87 2.81
N ALA A 226 38.63 27.12 3.73
CA ALA A 226 38.30 27.11 5.15
C ALA A 226 38.82 28.38 5.86
N VAL A 227 38.15 29.51 5.65
CA VAL A 227 38.57 30.83 6.18
C VAL A 227 38.36 30.94 7.70
N ASN A 228 37.32 30.29 8.23
CA ASN A 228 36.95 30.30 9.64
C ASN A 228 36.55 28.89 10.10
N ASP A 229 36.50 28.68 11.41
CA ASP A 229 35.90 27.48 12.00
C ASP A 229 34.38 27.46 11.72
N ARG A 230 33.83 26.28 11.45
CA ARG A 230 32.40 26.11 11.19
C ARG A 230 31.86 24.85 11.87
N ASP A 231 30.73 24.99 12.55
CA ASP A 231 30.01 23.87 13.13
C ASP A 231 29.23 23.09 12.06
N GLY A 232 29.36 21.76 12.09
CA GLY A 232 28.63 20.85 11.21
C GLY A 232 27.20 20.61 11.67
N ALA A 233 26.44 19.90 10.84
CA ALA A 233 25.07 19.49 11.17
C ALA A 233 24.98 18.62 12.43
N ALA A 234 25.97 17.78 12.71
CA ALA A 234 26.03 17.00 13.96
C ALA A 234 25.96 17.92 15.19
N GLN A 235 26.79 18.96 15.23
CA GLN A 235 26.80 19.90 16.35
C GLN A 235 25.51 20.71 16.43
N ARG A 236 24.99 21.18 15.28
CA ARG A 236 23.73 21.95 15.21
C ARG A 236 22.50 21.12 15.60
N ALA A 237 22.54 19.80 15.41
CA ALA A 237 21.45 18.88 15.72
C ALA A 237 21.51 18.31 17.15
N ASN A 238 22.50 18.72 17.96
CA ASN A 238 22.67 18.21 19.31
C ASN A 238 21.39 18.41 20.15
N GLY A 239 20.92 17.34 20.81
CA GLY A 239 19.66 17.30 21.55
C GLY A 239 18.41 17.06 20.68
N GLY A 240 18.53 17.19 19.35
CA GLY A 240 17.44 17.14 18.38
C GLY A 240 17.50 15.92 17.45
N THR A 241 17.13 16.15 16.19
CA THR A 241 17.10 15.14 15.12
C THR A 241 17.98 15.56 13.95
N LEU A 242 18.83 14.64 13.47
CA LEU A 242 19.57 14.78 12.22
C LEU A 242 18.90 13.90 11.15
N PHE A 243 18.37 14.54 10.12
CA PHE A 243 17.80 13.89 8.95
C PHE A 243 18.84 13.83 7.82
N LEU A 244 19.15 12.62 7.36
CA LEU A 244 20.07 12.35 6.26
C LEU A 244 19.27 11.86 5.04
N ASP A 245 18.97 12.77 4.11
CA ASP A 245 18.27 12.46 2.86
C ASP A 245 19.25 11.96 1.79
N GLU A 246 18.77 11.04 0.96
CA GLU A 246 19.56 10.32 -0.05
C GLU A 246 20.86 9.70 0.52
N ILE A 247 20.77 8.99 1.65
CA ILE A 247 21.93 8.44 2.39
C ILE A 247 22.84 7.52 1.53
N CYS A 248 22.28 6.88 0.50
CA CYS A 248 23.04 6.03 -0.42
C CYS A 248 23.96 6.81 -1.38
N GLU A 249 23.87 8.14 -1.45
CA GLU A 249 24.79 8.98 -2.23
C GLU A 249 26.13 9.24 -1.50
N MET A 250 26.21 8.89 -0.22
CA MET A 250 27.40 9.04 0.60
C MET A 250 28.51 8.09 0.15
N ASP A 251 29.75 8.56 0.10
CA ASP A 251 30.91 7.74 -0.21
C ASP A 251 31.30 6.80 0.94
N LEU A 252 31.97 5.69 0.60
CA LEU A 252 32.30 4.61 1.55
C LEU A 252 33.19 5.07 2.73
N ASP A 253 34.08 6.05 2.50
CA ASP A 253 34.96 6.58 3.53
C ASP A 253 34.15 7.36 4.57
N LEU A 254 33.23 8.21 4.11
CA LEU A 254 32.33 8.95 5.00
C LEU A 254 31.32 8.04 5.70
N GLN A 255 30.81 7.00 5.04
CA GLN A 255 29.95 5.97 5.65
C GLN A 255 30.63 5.31 6.86
N THR A 256 31.94 5.07 6.77
CA THR A 256 32.74 4.48 7.88
C THR A 256 32.79 5.43 9.09
N LYS A 257 32.99 6.73 8.85
CA LYS A 257 32.98 7.75 9.91
C LYS A 257 31.59 7.92 10.51
N LEU A 258 30.55 7.90 9.67
CA LEU A 258 29.15 7.97 10.09
C LEU A 258 28.76 6.78 10.96
N LEU A 259 29.16 5.55 10.63
CA LEU A 259 28.92 4.37 11.46
C LEU A 259 29.47 4.55 12.87
N ARG A 260 30.74 4.98 12.98
CA ARG A 260 31.37 5.26 14.28
C ARG A 260 30.59 6.34 15.04
N PHE A 261 30.18 7.40 14.34
CA PHE A 261 29.40 8.47 14.93
C PHE A 261 28.04 8.00 15.49
N ILE A 262 27.29 7.17 14.75
CA ILE A 262 26.01 6.61 15.19
C ILE A 262 26.19 5.63 16.38
N GLN A 263 27.34 4.97 16.47
CA GLN A 263 27.63 4.04 17.56
C GLN A 263 28.02 4.74 18.85
N THR A 264 28.87 5.78 18.77
CA THR A 264 29.46 6.41 19.96
C THR A 264 28.87 7.77 20.31
N GLY A 265 28.18 8.43 19.37
CA GLY A 265 27.76 9.83 19.51
C GLY A 265 28.92 10.83 19.44
N THR A 266 30.12 10.38 19.04
CA THR A 266 31.33 11.20 19.03
C THR A 266 31.90 11.39 17.64
N PHE A 267 32.43 12.57 17.33
CA PHE A 267 33.07 12.87 16.05
C PHE A 267 34.24 13.86 16.23
N GLN A 268 34.98 14.11 15.16
CA GLN A 268 36.04 15.13 15.09
C GLN A 268 35.74 16.04 13.89
N LYS A 269 35.97 17.34 14.05
CA LYS A 269 35.91 18.30 12.93
C LYS A 269 37.02 18.01 11.92
N VAL A 270 36.75 18.28 10.64
CA VAL A 270 37.74 18.15 9.58
C VAL A 270 38.95 19.04 9.89
N GLY A 271 40.15 18.44 9.93
CA GLY A 271 41.40 19.09 10.30
C GLY A 271 41.63 19.31 11.79
N GLY A 272 40.66 18.95 12.64
CA GLY A 272 40.75 19.04 14.10
C GLY A 272 41.09 17.70 14.75
N SER A 273 41.60 17.74 15.98
CA SER A 273 41.89 16.55 16.79
C SER A 273 41.00 16.41 18.03
N ALA A 274 40.26 17.47 18.39
CA ALA A 274 39.32 17.45 19.51
C ALA A 274 38.13 16.54 19.21
N ILE A 275 37.81 15.65 20.16
CA ILE A 275 36.64 14.78 20.08
C ILE A 275 35.45 15.55 20.65
N GLU A 276 34.39 15.70 19.86
CA GLU A 276 33.12 16.29 20.26
C GLU A 276 32.08 15.18 20.47
N THR A 277 31.13 15.39 21.37
CA THR A 277 30.08 14.41 21.72
C THR A 277 28.71 15.08 21.70
N VAL A 278 27.74 14.43 21.06
CA VAL A 278 26.37 14.96 20.87
C VAL A 278 25.33 13.84 21.06
N ASP A 279 24.13 14.21 21.50
CA ASP A 279 22.98 13.28 21.59
C ASP A 279 21.97 13.59 20.49
N ILE A 280 22.00 12.80 19.40
CA ILE A 280 21.19 13.01 18.21
C ILE A 280 20.31 11.79 17.95
N ARG A 281 19.06 12.03 17.57
CA ARG A 281 18.24 11.01 16.92
C ARG A 281 18.48 11.04 15.41
N PHE A 282 18.74 9.88 14.82
CA PHE A 282 18.91 9.76 13.38
C PHE A 282 17.59 9.40 12.70
N VAL A 283 17.31 10.09 11.59
CA VAL A 283 16.35 9.67 10.58
C VAL A 283 17.09 9.69 9.25
N CYS A 284 16.92 8.69 8.41
CA CYS A 284 17.56 8.65 7.10
C CYS A 284 16.56 8.27 6.03
N ALA A 285 16.82 8.72 4.81
CA ALA A 285 15.98 8.44 3.67
C ALA A 285 16.81 8.07 2.44
N THR A 286 16.24 7.25 1.56
CA THR A 286 16.78 7.00 0.22
C THR A 286 15.67 6.70 -0.78
N ASN A 287 15.90 7.08 -2.03
CA ASN A 287 15.09 6.66 -3.17
C ASN A 287 15.59 5.38 -3.87
N ARG A 288 16.76 4.87 -3.48
CA ARG A 288 17.35 3.64 -4.02
C ARG A 288 16.91 2.44 -3.20
N ASP A 289 17.11 1.26 -3.77
CA ASP A 289 16.97 0.01 -3.04
C ASP A 289 18.24 -0.23 -2.19
N PRO A 290 18.16 -0.15 -0.85
CA PRO A 290 19.34 -0.28 0.01
C PRO A 290 19.97 -1.68 -0.05
N ASP A 291 19.18 -2.74 -0.28
CA ASP A 291 19.71 -4.10 -0.38
C ASP A 291 20.56 -4.26 -1.64
N VAL A 292 20.13 -3.65 -2.75
CA VAL A 292 20.91 -3.58 -4.00
C VAL A 292 22.19 -2.77 -3.81
N GLU A 293 22.13 -1.61 -3.15
CA GLU A 293 23.32 -0.78 -2.91
C GLU A 293 24.36 -1.50 -2.04
N VAL A 294 23.92 -2.33 -1.08
CA VAL A 294 24.80 -3.20 -0.28
C VAL A 294 25.40 -4.33 -1.12
N ALA A 295 24.57 -5.04 -1.89
CA ALA A 295 25.02 -6.15 -2.74
C ALA A 295 26.06 -5.70 -3.78
N GLU A 296 25.93 -4.48 -4.29
CA GLU A 296 26.85 -3.89 -5.27
C GLU A 296 28.05 -3.16 -4.61
N GLY A 297 28.18 -3.24 -3.28
CA GLY A 297 29.33 -2.70 -2.53
C GLY A 297 29.41 -1.18 -2.49
N ARG A 298 28.33 -0.46 -2.82
CA ARG A 298 28.25 1.01 -2.75
C ARG A 298 27.77 1.51 -1.39
N PHE A 299 27.11 0.65 -0.64
CA PHE A 299 26.68 0.93 0.71
C PHE A 299 27.21 -0.13 1.66
N ARG A 300 27.77 0.27 2.80
CA ARG A 300 28.35 -0.68 3.74
C ARG A 300 27.25 -1.44 4.48
N GLU A 301 27.40 -2.77 4.52
CA GLU A 301 26.49 -3.68 5.20
C GLU A 301 26.37 -3.36 6.72
N ASP A 302 27.48 -3.04 7.37
CA ASP A 302 27.49 -2.71 8.81
C ASP A 302 26.74 -1.40 9.14
N LEU A 303 26.84 -0.40 8.26
CA LEU A 303 26.08 0.84 8.36
C LEU A 303 24.59 0.60 8.09
N PHE A 304 24.26 -0.22 7.08
CA PHE A 304 22.87 -0.58 6.76
C PHE A 304 22.15 -1.17 7.97
N TYR A 305 22.69 -2.25 8.56
CA TYR A 305 22.04 -2.86 9.73
C TYR A 305 21.98 -1.93 10.95
N ARG A 306 22.89 -0.96 11.06
CA ARG A 306 22.87 0.02 12.15
C ARG A 306 21.77 1.08 11.96
N LEU A 307 21.47 1.45 10.72
CA LEU A 307 20.44 2.43 10.40
C LEU A 307 19.04 1.81 10.24
N HIS A 308 18.96 0.60 9.69
CA HIS A 308 17.74 -0.12 9.34
C HIS A 308 17.06 -0.79 10.54
N VAL A 309 16.77 0.00 11.57
CA VAL A 309 16.14 -0.47 12.82
C VAL A 309 14.62 -0.40 12.72
N ILE A 310 14.08 0.74 12.28
CA ILE A 310 12.65 0.92 12.00
C ILE A 310 12.50 1.26 10.51
N PRO A 311 12.23 0.26 9.65
CA PRO A 311 11.98 0.50 8.23
C PRO A 311 10.62 1.15 8.03
N MET A 312 10.55 2.09 7.09
CA MET A 312 9.33 2.80 6.73
C MET A 312 9.31 3.05 5.22
N ALA A 313 8.45 2.34 4.51
CA ALA A 313 8.28 2.53 3.07
C ALA A 313 7.19 3.57 2.79
N MET A 314 7.54 4.63 2.07
CA MET A 314 6.61 5.63 1.57
C MET A 314 5.93 5.11 0.30
N PRO A 315 4.58 5.00 0.27
CA PRO A 315 3.87 4.51 -0.90
C PRO A 315 3.97 5.53 -2.05
N PRO A 316 4.15 5.08 -3.30
CA PRO A 316 4.08 5.95 -4.45
C PRO A 316 2.67 6.48 -4.65
N LEU A 317 2.54 7.63 -5.32
CA LEU A 317 1.28 8.35 -5.44
C LEU A 317 0.18 7.54 -6.15
N ARG A 318 0.56 6.71 -7.13
CA ARG A 318 -0.34 5.78 -7.83
C ARG A 318 -1.03 4.74 -6.92
N ASP A 319 -0.43 4.42 -5.77
CA ASP A 319 -0.98 3.45 -4.83
C ASP A 319 -1.85 4.12 -3.76
N ARG A 320 -1.99 5.45 -3.79
CA ARG A 320 -2.67 6.26 -2.77
C ARG A 320 -4.11 6.67 -3.12
N GLY A 321 -4.64 6.23 -4.27
CA GLY A 321 -6.03 6.47 -4.67
C GLY A 321 -6.42 7.94 -4.63
N ASP A 322 -7.48 8.27 -3.88
CA ASP A 322 -8.07 9.62 -3.80
C ASP A 322 -7.15 10.71 -3.21
N ASP A 323 -6.03 10.32 -2.59
CA ASP A 323 -5.03 11.29 -2.10
C ASP A 323 -4.50 12.19 -3.24
N VAL A 324 -4.48 11.70 -4.48
CA VAL A 324 -4.03 12.48 -5.65
C VAL A 324 -4.80 13.79 -5.76
N LEU A 325 -6.12 13.73 -5.72
CA LEU A 325 -6.98 14.92 -5.85
C LEU A 325 -6.94 15.78 -4.59
N ALA A 326 -6.87 15.19 -3.41
CA ALA A 326 -6.76 15.95 -2.15
C ALA A 326 -5.49 16.82 -2.16
N ILE A 327 -4.35 16.22 -2.55
CA ILE A 327 -3.06 16.93 -2.67
C ILE A 327 -3.13 17.97 -3.78
N ALA A 328 -3.70 17.64 -4.94
CA ALA A 328 -3.82 18.55 -6.07
C ALA A 328 -4.62 19.80 -5.71
N ASN A 329 -5.78 19.63 -5.05
CA ASN A 329 -6.64 20.73 -4.62
C ASN A 329 -5.97 21.62 -3.57
N HIS A 330 -5.23 21.03 -2.64
CA HIS A 330 -4.45 21.81 -1.68
C HIS A 330 -3.44 22.72 -2.39
N PHE A 331 -2.62 22.18 -3.29
CA PHE A 331 -1.64 22.97 -4.03
C PHE A 331 -2.28 23.94 -5.03
N LEU A 332 -3.46 23.63 -5.56
CA LEU A 332 -4.22 24.56 -6.39
C LEU A 332 -4.57 25.83 -5.60
N GLY A 333 -5.05 25.67 -4.37
CA GLY A 333 -5.34 26.79 -3.48
C GLY A 333 -4.09 27.60 -3.12
N VAL A 334 -2.99 26.92 -2.76
CA VAL A 334 -1.70 27.57 -2.43
C VAL A 334 -1.18 28.39 -3.59
N TYR A 335 -1.02 27.77 -4.78
CA TYR A 335 -0.45 28.45 -5.93
C TYR A 335 -1.38 29.53 -6.49
N SER A 336 -2.69 29.34 -6.42
CA SER A 336 -3.62 30.38 -6.87
C SER A 336 -3.52 31.63 -5.99
N HIS A 337 -3.36 31.44 -4.68
CA HIS A 337 -3.11 32.57 -3.77
C HIS A 337 -1.77 33.26 -4.06
N GLU A 338 -0.69 32.49 -4.24
CA GLU A 338 0.65 33.03 -4.55
C GLU A 338 0.69 33.85 -5.85
N GLU A 339 0.03 33.34 -6.89
CA GLU A 339 0.03 33.95 -8.24
C GLU A 339 -1.12 34.95 -8.46
N GLY A 340 -1.96 35.19 -7.45
CA GLY A 340 -3.11 36.09 -7.54
C GLY A 340 -4.20 35.61 -8.52
N LYS A 341 -4.32 34.30 -8.71
CA LYS A 341 -5.30 33.64 -9.59
C LYS A 341 -6.56 33.25 -8.83
N SER A 342 -7.63 32.93 -9.56
CA SER A 342 -8.96 32.64 -8.99
C SER A 342 -9.38 31.17 -9.10
N PHE A 343 -8.46 30.23 -9.35
CA PHE A 343 -8.81 28.82 -9.43
C PHE A 343 -9.28 28.28 -8.06
N LEU A 344 -10.38 27.54 -8.07
CA LEU A 344 -11.00 26.97 -6.87
C LEU A 344 -11.01 25.45 -6.87
N ARG A 345 -11.13 24.82 -8.04
CA ARG A 345 -11.28 23.36 -8.18
C ARG A 345 -10.89 22.87 -9.58
N PHE A 346 -10.80 21.56 -9.73
CA PHE A 346 -10.65 20.91 -11.03
C PHE A 346 -12.03 20.57 -11.63
N SER A 347 -12.15 20.68 -12.96
CA SER A 347 -13.32 20.15 -13.67
C SER A 347 -13.36 18.61 -13.56
N PRO A 348 -14.53 17.95 -13.63
CA PRO A 348 -14.62 16.49 -13.53
C PRO A 348 -13.76 15.74 -14.56
N ARG A 349 -13.52 16.34 -15.73
CA ARG A 349 -12.62 15.79 -16.74
C ARG A 349 -11.16 15.89 -16.33
N ALA A 350 -10.74 17.02 -15.76
CA ALA A 350 -9.39 17.17 -15.24
C ALA A 350 -9.13 16.22 -14.05
N GLU A 351 -10.11 16.05 -13.17
CA GLU A 351 -10.03 15.11 -12.04
C GLU A 351 -9.83 13.67 -12.52
N ALA A 352 -10.59 13.23 -13.52
CA ALA A 352 -10.45 11.89 -14.10
C ALA A 352 -9.04 11.65 -14.66
N VAL A 353 -8.45 12.65 -15.33
CA VAL A 353 -7.07 12.56 -15.83
C VAL A 353 -6.09 12.43 -14.68
N PHE A 354 -6.23 13.25 -13.64
CA PHE A 354 -5.34 13.22 -12.47
C PHE A 354 -5.37 11.86 -11.77
N ASN A 355 -6.56 11.27 -11.59
CA ASN A 355 -6.71 9.94 -10.98
C ASN A 355 -6.18 8.80 -11.87
N SER A 356 -6.29 8.93 -13.19
CA SER A 356 -5.83 7.90 -14.13
C SER A 356 -4.30 7.91 -14.35
N TYR A 357 -3.66 9.06 -14.15
CA TYR A 357 -2.23 9.20 -14.42
C TYR A 357 -1.39 8.54 -13.33
N THR A 358 -0.29 7.89 -13.72
CA THR A 358 0.53 7.08 -12.81
C THR A 358 1.49 7.91 -11.96
N TRP A 359 1.68 9.20 -12.27
CA TRP A 359 2.57 10.12 -11.54
C TRP A 359 3.96 9.55 -11.25
N PRO A 360 4.79 9.26 -12.27
CA PRO A 360 6.14 8.71 -12.08
C PRO A 360 7.07 9.59 -11.22
N GLY A 361 6.84 10.92 -11.18
CA GLY A 361 7.56 11.83 -10.28
C GLY A 361 6.82 12.12 -8.96
N ASN A 362 5.78 11.33 -8.66
CA ASN A 362 4.96 11.40 -7.46
C ASN A 362 4.46 12.83 -7.16
N ILE A 363 4.47 13.23 -5.89
CA ILE A 363 3.95 14.53 -5.43
C ILE A 363 4.74 15.69 -6.05
N ARG A 364 6.05 15.53 -6.31
CA ARG A 364 6.87 16.58 -6.92
C ARG A 364 6.42 16.89 -8.35
N GLN A 365 6.09 15.86 -9.13
CA GLN A 365 5.51 16.05 -10.47
C GLN A 365 4.11 16.65 -10.40
N LEU A 366 3.28 16.20 -9.46
CA LEU A 366 1.94 16.75 -9.23
C LEU A 366 2.00 18.25 -8.91
N GLN A 367 2.84 18.67 -7.97
CA GLN A 367 3.06 20.08 -7.62
C GLN A 367 3.47 20.90 -8.84
N ASN A 368 4.45 20.42 -9.61
CA ASN A 368 4.92 21.12 -10.81
C ASN A 368 3.81 21.25 -11.86
N ALA A 369 3.00 20.21 -12.05
CA ALA A 369 1.87 20.25 -12.98
C ALA A 369 0.81 21.27 -12.55
N VAL A 370 0.41 21.25 -11.27
CA VAL A 370 -0.58 22.21 -10.73
C VAL A 370 -0.05 23.64 -10.79
N ARG A 371 1.21 23.89 -10.41
CA ARG A 371 1.83 25.22 -10.53
C ARG A 371 1.86 25.69 -11.97
N ASN A 372 2.22 24.82 -12.92
CA ASN A 372 2.23 25.15 -14.34
C ASN A 372 0.84 25.57 -14.84
N ILE A 373 -0.21 24.84 -14.45
CA ILE A 373 -1.60 25.16 -14.78
C ILE A 373 -1.96 26.56 -14.28
N VAL A 374 -1.70 26.84 -13.00
CA VAL A 374 -2.06 28.13 -12.35
C VAL A 374 -1.33 29.31 -12.99
N VAL A 375 -0.03 29.15 -13.31
CA VAL A 375 0.77 30.22 -13.90
C VAL A 375 0.33 30.55 -15.33
N LEU A 376 0.00 29.52 -16.14
CA LEU A 376 -0.24 29.68 -17.58
C LEU A 376 -1.69 29.97 -17.96
N ASN A 377 -2.63 29.80 -17.05
CA ASN A 377 -4.05 29.89 -17.35
C ASN A 377 -4.77 30.86 -16.40
N ASP A 378 -6.02 31.19 -16.76
CA ASP A 378 -6.94 31.97 -15.95
C ASP A 378 -8.31 31.31 -15.97
N GLY A 379 -8.99 31.28 -14.83
CA GLY A 379 -10.29 30.66 -14.69
C GLY A 379 -10.68 30.47 -13.23
N GLU A 380 -11.93 30.06 -13.02
CA GLU A 380 -12.44 29.60 -11.72
C GLU A 380 -12.21 28.10 -11.55
N ASP A 381 -12.35 27.33 -12.63
CA ASP A 381 -12.16 25.88 -12.67
C ASP A 381 -10.98 25.51 -13.59
N VAL A 382 -10.18 24.52 -13.20
CA VAL A 382 -9.16 23.93 -14.06
C VAL A 382 -9.81 23.00 -15.07
N GLU A 383 -9.88 23.46 -16.31
CA GLU A 383 -10.46 22.72 -17.43
C GLU A 383 -9.46 21.73 -18.04
N SER A 384 -9.96 20.67 -18.69
CA SER A 384 -9.11 19.65 -19.30
C SER A 384 -8.17 20.19 -20.39
N GLY A 385 -8.53 21.30 -21.05
CA GLY A 385 -7.68 21.98 -22.04
C GLY A 385 -6.51 22.77 -21.44
N MET A 386 -6.49 22.97 -20.12
CA MET A 386 -5.43 23.67 -19.40
C MET A 386 -4.31 22.73 -18.94
N LEU A 387 -4.50 21.42 -19.07
CA LEU A 387 -3.56 20.42 -18.59
C LEU A 387 -2.28 20.43 -19.44
N PRO A 388 -1.08 20.41 -18.83
CA PRO A 388 0.18 20.36 -19.57
C PRO A 388 0.46 18.96 -20.12
N ALA A 389 1.38 18.85 -21.08
CA ALA A 389 1.91 17.54 -21.47
C ALA A 389 2.67 16.86 -20.32
N PRO A 390 2.54 15.54 -20.14
CA PRO A 390 1.79 14.57 -20.96
C PRO A 390 0.32 14.37 -20.56
N LEU A 391 -0.23 15.17 -19.64
CA LEU A 391 -1.61 15.01 -19.14
C LEU A 391 -2.67 15.36 -20.20
N ASN A 392 -2.38 16.30 -21.10
CA ASN A 392 -3.25 16.63 -22.24
C ASN A 392 -3.44 15.46 -23.22
N GLU A 393 -2.44 14.61 -23.44
CA GLU A 393 -2.53 13.45 -24.33
C GLU A 393 -3.51 12.39 -23.79
N LEU A 394 -3.67 12.31 -22.46
CA LEU A 394 -4.66 11.45 -21.82
C LEU A 394 -6.08 11.98 -22.01
N VAL A 395 -6.26 13.31 -22.10
CA VAL A 395 -7.55 13.91 -22.44
C VAL A 395 -7.99 13.47 -23.83
N GLU A 396 -7.09 13.43 -24.82
CA GLU A 396 -7.42 13.02 -26.19
C GLU A 396 -7.86 11.55 -26.27
N ASN A 397 -7.20 10.65 -25.55
CA ASN A 397 -7.58 9.23 -25.50
C ASN A 397 -8.92 8.98 -24.76
N ILE A 398 -9.23 9.77 -23.73
CA ILE A 398 -10.53 9.74 -23.04
C ILE A 398 -11.64 10.36 -23.92
N VAL A 399 -11.30 11.30 -24.80
CA VAL A 399 -12.23 11.91 -25.76
C VAL A 399 -12.49 11.00 -26.96
N GLU A 400 -11.51 10.27 -27.48
CA GLU A 400 -11.73 9.29 -28.58
C GLU A 400 -12.70 8.17 -28.18
N THR A 401 -12.62 7.68 -26.93
CA THR A 401 -13.58 6.71 -26.38
C THR A 401 -15.01 7.27 -26.25
N VAL A 402 -15.19 8.60 -26.23
CA VAL A 402 -16.50 9.26 -26.16
C VAL A 402 -16.99 9.75 -27.54
N VAL A 403 -16.09 10.02 -28.48
CA VAL A 403 -16.41 10.57 -29.81
C VAL A 403 -16.68 9.48 -30.86
N GLU A 404 -16.11 8.29 -30.75
CA GLU A 404 -16.48 7.16 -31.64
C GLU A 404 -17.91 6.63 -31.39
N GLY A 405 -18.54 6.98 -30.26
CA GLY A 405 -19.97 6.72 -30.00
C GLY A 405 -20.94 7.79 -30.52
N GLY A 406 -20.46 8.83 -31.23
CA GLY A 406 -21.15 10.12 -31.34
C GLY A 406 -21.68 10.57 -32.71
N LYS A 407 -21.76 9.71 -33.74
CA LYS A 407 -22.43 10.07 -35.01
C LYS A 407 -23.62 9.15 -35.31
N ASP A 408 -24.77 9.80 -35.43
CA ASP A 408 -26.10 9.29 -35.76
C ASP A 408 -26.89 8.56 -34.66
N ARG A 409 -27.51 9.36 -33.77
CA ARG A 409 -28.95 9.22 -33.44
C ARG A 409 -29.50 10.49 -32.77
N LYS A 410 -30.54 11.06 -33.39
CA LYS A 410 -31.32 12.19 -32.87
C LYS A 410 -32.15 11.79 -31.63
N PRO A 411 -32.53 12.76 -30.78
CA PRO A 411 -32.83 12.54 -29.37
C PRO A 411 -34.33 12.32 -29.12
N THR A 412 -34.67 11.36 -28.26
CA THR A 412 -35.93 11.39 -27.50
C THR A 412 -35.66 11.06 -26.04
N ALA A 413 -36.41 11.74 -25.19
CA ALA A 413 -36.08 12.05 -23.81
C ALA A 413 -36.48 10.97 -22.80
N LYS A 414 -35.79 11.06 -21.64
CA LYS A 414 -36.05 10.49 -20.30
C LYS A 414 -35.40 9.15 -19.99
N GLY A 415 -34.54 9.16 -18.96
CA GLY A 415 -34.29 8.01 -18.09
C GLY A 415 -32.82 7.60 -17.96
N SER A 416 -32.25 7.91 -16.79
CA SER A 416 -31.43 6.99 -15.96
C SER A 416 -30.38 6.07 -16.61
N VAL A 417 -29.10 6.32 -16.30
CA VAL A 417 -28.03 5.43 -15.73
C VAL A 417 -27.90 3.94 -16.16
N GLU A 418 -28.66 3.42 -17.12
CA GLU A 418 -28.61 2.01 -17.53
C GLU A 418 -28.25 1.86 -19.01
N SER A 419 -26.97 1.96 -19.38
CA SER A 419 -26.45 1.25 -20.57
C SER A 419 -24.91 1.30 -20.66
N LEU A 420 -24.21 0.54 -19.82
CA LEU A 420 -22.89 0.00 -20.19
C LEU A 420 -22.94 -1.49 -20.57
N ILE A 421 -24.13 -2.11 -20.56
CA ILE A 421 -24.31 -3.48 -21.07
C ILE A 421 -25.69 -3.56 -21.74
N ALA A 422 -25.77 -3.17 -23.01
CA ALA A 422 -26.75 -3.79 -23.91
C ALA A 422 -26.05 -4.95 -24.60
N GLN A 423 -25.82 -6.03 -23.86
CA GLN A 423 -25.61 -7.34 -24.48
C GLN A 423 -26.97 -7.74 -25.06
N THR A 424 -27.14 -7.53 -26.36
CA THR A 424 -28.25 -8.16 -27.10
C THR A 424 -28.00 -9.67 -27.17
N GLU A 425 -29.05 -10.48 -27.31
CA GLU A 425 -28.91 -11.93 -27.59
C GLU A 425 -28.02 -12.19 -28.82
N GLU A 426 -27.94 -11.23 -29.75
CA GLU A 426 -27.06 -11.23 -30.93
C GLU A 426 -25.56 -11.00 -30.60
N SER A 427 -25.21 -10.53 -29.40
CA SER A 427 -23.82 -10.30 -28.96
C SER A 427 -23.17 -11.53 -28.31
N ILE A 428 -23.95 -12.59 -28.07
CA ILE A 428 -23.48 -13.84 -27.47
C ILE A 428 -22.76 -14.64 -28.56
N ARG A 429 -21.43 -14.56 -28.56
CA ARG A 429 -20.57 -15.39 -29.42
C ARG A 429 -20.28 -16.73 -28.76
N PRO A 430 -20.15 -17.83 -29.52
CA PRO A 430 -19.68 -19.10 -28.98
C PRO A 430 -18.37 -18.92 -28.22
N LEU A 431 -18.28 -19.48 -27.01
CA LEU A 431 -17.09 -19.36 -26.16
C LEU A 431 -15.82 -19.82 -26.87
N GLU A 432 -15.94 -20.84 -27.73
CA GLU A 432 -14.83 -21.39 -28.50
C GLU A 432 -14.25 -20.39 -29.54
N GLU A 433 -15.08 -19.54 -30.14
CA GLU A 433 -14.61 -18.51 -31.09
C GLU A 433 -13.86 -17.39 -30.37
N VAL A 434 -14.41 -16.92 -29.25
CA VAL A 434 -13.79 -15.89 -28.40
C VAL A 434 -12.47 -16.41 -27.81
N GLU A 435 -12.46 -17.66 -27.33
CA GLU A 435 -11.27 -18.31 -26.79
C GLU A 435 -10.19 -18.48 -27.87
N ARG A 436 -10.57 -18.85 -29.09
CA ARG A 436 -9.64 -18.97 -30.22
C ARG A 436 -9.01 -17.64 -30.62
N GLU A 437 -9.82 -16.58 -30.76
CA GLU A 437 -9.33 -15.23 -31.09
C GLU A 437 -8.28 -14.75 -30.08
N ILE A 438 -8.58 -14.88 -28.78
CA ILE A 438 -7.70 -14.44 -27.69
C ILE A 438 -6.39 -15.24 -27.69
N ILE A 439 -6.45 -16.56 -27.88
CA ILE A 439 -5.27 -17.43 -27.89
C ILE A 439 -4.38 -17.14 -29.11
N GLU A 440 -4.96 -17.01 -30.31
CA GLU A 440 -4.20 -16.69 -31.52
C GLU A 440 -3.57 -15.30 -31.44
N GLN A 441 -4.29 -14.31 -30.91
CA GLN A 441 -3.77 -12.95 -30.71
C GLN A 441 -2.61 -12.93 -29.70
N ALA A 442 -2.73 -13.65 -28.59
CA ALA A 442 -1.66 -13.74 -27.59
C ALA A 442 -0.40 -14.43 -28.13
N ILE A 443 -0.56 -15.45 -28.99
CA ILE A 443 0.56 -16.12 -29.66
C ILE A 443 1.26 -15.17 -30.64
N ARG A 444 0.50 -14.43 -31.47
CA ARG A 444 1.07 -13.43 -32.39
C ARG A 444 1.83 -12.32 -31.68
N LEU A 445 1.28 -11.79 -30.58
CA LEU A 445 1.93 -10.77 -29.76
C LEU A 445 3.16 -11.30 -29.00
N CYS A 446 3.36 -12.61 -28.97
CA CYS A 446 4.50 -13.28 -28.36
C CYS A 446 5.45 -13.91 -29.38
N ASP A 447 5.46 -13.45 -30.63
CA ASP A 447 6.35 -13.93 -31.70
C ASP A 447 6.27 -15.46 -31.91
N ASP A 448 5.05 -16.01 -31.92
CA ASP A 448 4.76 -17.45 -32.05
C ASP A 448 5.31 -18.33 -30.90
N ASN A 449 5.73 -17.72 -29.79
CA ASN A 449 6.20 -18.43 -28.60
C ASN A 449 5.03 -18.86 -27.70
N VAL A 450 4.55 -20.09 -27.91
CA VAL A 450 3.39 -20.67 -27.20
C VAL A 450 3.56 -20.71 -25.66
N PRO A 451 4.72 -21.12 -25.08
CA PRO A 451 4.93 -21.04 -23.64
C PRO A 451 4.83 -19.62 -23.07
N LYS A 452 5.36 -18.61 -23.78
CA LYS A 452 5.32 -17.20 -23.38
C LYS A 452 3.89 -16.65 -23.45
N ALA A 453 3.15 -17.00 -24.50
CA ALA A 453 1.73 -16.65 -24.64
C ALA A 453 0.87 -17.28 -23.54
N ALA A 454 1.11 -18.56 -23.21
CA ALA A 454 0.41 -19.26 -22.14
C ALA A 454 0.64 -18.60 -20.77
N ALA A 455 1.89 -18.21 -20.46
CA ALA A 455 2.23 -17.50 -19.24
C ALA A 455 1.52 -16.14 -19.13
N ARG A 456 1.38 -15.40 -20.24
CA ARG A 456 0.66 -14.12 -20.26
C ARG A 456 -0.86 -14.26 -20.18
N LEU A 457 -1.40 -15.37 -20.67
CA LEU A 457 -2.82 -15.72 -20.55
C LEU A 457 -3.17 -16.40 -19.22
N GLY A 458 -2.18 -16.69 -18.36
CA GLY A 458 -2.40 -17.34 -17.07
C GLY A 458 -2.80 -18.82 -17.15
N VAL A 459 -2.47 -19.49 -18.26
CA VAL A 459 -2.82 -20.91 -18.51
C VAL A 459 -1.60 -21.75 -18.84
N SER A 460 -1.70 -23.08 -18.77
CA SER A 460 -0.57 -23.96 -19.10
C SER A 460 -0.29 -24.01 -20.61
N ALA A 461 0.98 -24.13 -21.00
CA ALA A 461 1.36 -24.29 -22.41
C ALA A 461 0.70 -25.54 -23.04
N SER A 462 0.53 -26.61 -22.26
CA SER A 462 -0.18 -27.83 -22.70
C SER A 462 -1.65 -27.57 -23.07
N THR A 463 -2.30 -26.58 -22.44
CA THR A 463 -3.68 -26.19 -22.77
C THR A 463 -3.76 -25.51 -24.13
N LEU A 464 -2.82 -24.60 -24.44
CA LEU A 464 -2.74 -23.95 -25.75
C LEU A 464 -2.41 -24.94 -26.87
N TYR A 465 -1.45 -25.86 -26.65
CA TYR A 465 -1.12 -26.89 -27.65
C TYR A 465 -2.32 -27.80 -27.95
N ARG A 466 -3.04 -28.25 -26.91
CA ARG A 466 -4.23 -29.10 -27.06
C ARG A 466 -5.35 -28.38 -27.82
N LYS A 467 -5.60 -27.11 -27.51
CA LYS A 467 -6.61 -26.28 -28.20
C LYS A 467 -6.26 -26.04 -29.66
N ARG A 468 -5.00 -25.71 -29.94
CA ARG A 468 -4.50 -25.53 -31.31
C ARG A 468 -4.60 -26.81 -32.15
N SER A 469 -4.21 -27.96 -31.60
CA SER A 469 -4.35 -29.24 -32.31
C SER A 469 -5.80 -29.65 -32.57
N ALA A 470 -6.76 -29.23 -31.74
CA ALA A 470 -8.18 -29.47 -31.97
C ALA A 470 -8.74 -28.60 -33.11
N TRP A 471 -8.25 -27.36 -33.25
CA TRP A 471 -8.63 -26.46 -34.35
C TRP A 471 -7.97 -26.82 -35.69
N ASP A 472 -6.76 -27.41 -35.67
CA ASP A 472 -6.09 -27.88 -36.89
C ASP A 472 -6.73 -29.19 -37.45
N GLN A 473 -7.60 -29.86 -36.68
CA GLN A 473 -8.31 -31.08 -37.07
C GLN A 473 -9.80 -30.86 -37.40
N SER A 474 -10.29 -29.62 -37.26
CA SER A 474 -11.67 -29.19 -37.57
C SER A 474 -11.66 -28.31 -38.81
#